data_AF-A0A972QTH3-F1
#
_entry.id   AF-A0A972QTH3-F1
#
_cell.length_a   1.000
_cell.length_b   1.000
_cell.length_c   1.000
_cell.angle_alpha   90.00
_cell.angle_beta   90.00
_cell.angle_gamma   90.00
#
_symmetry.space_group_name_H-M   'P 1'
#
loop_
_entity.id
_entity.type
_entity.pdbx_description
1 polymer ?
#
loop_
_entity_poly.entity_id
_entity_poly.type
_entity_poly.pdbx_seq_one_letter_code
_entity_poly.pdbx_strand_id
1 'polypeptide(L)'
;SSWALRYAEEHYDSYLFLATAEVLDDEMADRIRRHKISRGPKWKLIEEPIKIVEALETKCAGVEAVLIDCLTIWLSNVLYKVNDEQILSYQDRLLNTLSCKGQNIIIVANEVGTGIVPEYPLGREFRDLAGVLNQKIAKLADKVIFMIAGLPMCLKGDLNNLKKEIRKEGELEFTPEMSPEQIWSILSQIDEEDLFIKGFNSLDDIKRRELAEYVLSRCNIFSGKGSIFSERYNSESGLLE
;
A
#
# COMPACT_ATOMS: atom_id res chain seq x y z
N SER A 1 -0.77 -5.96 -2.31
CA SER A 1 0.06 -6.16 -1.12
C SER A 1 1.25 -5.20 -1.00
N SER A 2 2.02 -4.94 -2.07
CA SER A 2 3.21 -4.04 -2.01
C SER A 2 2.95 -2.67 -1.38
N TRP A 3 1.85 -2.00 -1.76
CA TRP A 3 1.49 -0.71 -1.16
C TRP A 3 1.25 -0.81 0.35
N ALA A 4 0.59 -1.87 0.81
CA ALA A 4 0.27 -2.08 2.23
C ALA A 4 1.51 -2.45 3.06
N LEU A 5 2.44 -3.21 2.48
CA LEU A 5 3.74 -3.49 3.08
C LEU A 5 4.50 -2.19 3.31
N ARG A 6 4.69 -1.39 2.25
CA ARG A 6 5.37 -0.10 2.33
C ARG A 6 4.69 0.86 3.32
N TYR A 7 3.36 0.93 3.30
CA TYR A 7 2.61 1.75 4.26
C TYR A 7 2.94 1.36 5.70
N ALA A 8 3.01 0.07 6.01
CA ALA A 8 3.36 -0.38 7.35
C ALA A 8 4.82 0.00 7.71
N GLU A 9 5.75 -0.18 6.77
CA GLU A 9 7.17 0.12 6.96
C GLU A 9 7.45 1.61 7.17
N GLU A 10 6.66 2.49 6.54
CA GLU A 10 6.81 3.95 6.62
C GLU A 10 6.16 4.56 7.88
N HIS A 11 5.19 3.88 8.51
CA HIS A 11 4.37 4.48 9.57
C HIS A 11 4.52 3.79 10.93
N TYR A 12 5.19 2.64 11.01
CA TYR A 12 5.31 1.86 12.24
C TYR A 12 6.70 1.26 12.40
N ASP A 13 7.21 1.28 13.63
CA ASP A 13 8.54 0.76 13.97
C ASP A 13 8.54 -0.78 14.10
N SER A 14 7.38 -1.37 14.36
CA SER A 14 7.22 -2.82 14.47
C SER A 14 5.93 -3.33 13.83
N TYR A 15 6.09 -4.31 12.95
CA TYR A 15 4.99 -4.84 12.15
C TYR A 15 5.08 -6.36 11.98
N LEU A 16 3.92 -6.99 11.85
CA LEU A 16 3.77 -8.43 11.63
C LEU A 16 2.88 -8.70 10.42
N PHE A 17 3.24 -9.72 9.65
CA PHE A 17 2.46 -10.22 8.53
C PHE A 17 1.64 -11.44 8.95
N LEU A 18 0.31 -11.33 8.92
CA LEU A 18 -0.62 -12.41 9.14
C LEU A 18 -1.12 -12.92 7.79
N ALA A 19 -0.51 -14.00 7.31
CA ALA A 19 -0.87 -14.65 6.06
C ALA A 19 -2.06 -15.58 6.28
N THR A 20 -3.10 -15.40 5.48
CA THR A 20 -4.32 -16.23 5.55
C THR A 20 -4.40 -17.24 4.41
N ALA A 21 -3.51 -17.14 3.41
CA ALA A 21 -3.46 -18.09 2.31
C ALA A 21 -2.82 -19.42 2.73
N GLU A 22 -3.38 -20.50 2.19
CA GLU A 22 -2.75 -21.83 2.22
C GLU A 22 -2.10 -22.11 0.88
N VAL A 23 -0.97 -22.80 0.89
CA VAL A 23 -0.35 -23.31 -0.35
C VAL A 23 -1.16 -24.53 -0.79
N LEU A 24 -2.20 -24.32 -1.59
CA LEU A 24 -3.07 -25.39 -2.10
C LEU A 24 -2.69 -25.82 -3.53
N ASP A 25 -1.94 -24.99 -4.26
CA ASP A 25 -1.45 -25.26 -5.60
C ASP A 25 -0.11 -24.56 -5.88
N ASP A 26 0.55 -24.95 -6.98
CA ASP A 26 1.87 -24.45 -7.38
C ASP A 26 1.83 -22.95 -7.77
N GLU A 27 0.70 -22.43 -8.27
CA GLU A 27 0.54 -21.01 -8.60
C GLU A 27 0.55 -20.16 -7.31
N MET A 28 -0.15 -20.64 -6.28
CA MET A 28 -0.17 -20.05 -4.95
C MET A 28 1.21 -20.15 -4.28
N ALA A 29 1.94 -21.25 -4.49
CA ALA A 29 3.32 -21.39 -4.04
C ALA A 29 4.25 -20.33 -4.65
N ASP A 30 4.13 -20.08 -5.95
CA ASP A 30 4.91 -19.06 -6.67
C ASP A 30 4.50 -17.63 -6.28
N ARG A 31 3.21 -17.38 -6.01
CA ARG A 31 2.74 -16.11 -5.43
C ARG A 31 3.30 -15.88 -4.03
N ILE A 32 3.29 -16.90 -3.18
CA ILE A 32 3.86 -16.83 -1.82
C ILE A 32 5.36 -16.61 -1.87
N ARG A 33 6.08 -17.26 -2.81
CA ARG A 33 7.52 -17.03 -3.00
C ARG A 33 7.80 -15.55 -3.34
N ARG A 34 7.03 -14.95 -4.25
CA ARG A 34 7.13 -13.52 -4.57
C ARG A 34 6.82 -12.64 -3.38
N HIS A 35 5.79 -12.96 -2.58
CA HIS A 35 5.45 -12.22 -1.35
C HIS A 35 6.54 -12.32 -0.28
N LYS A 36 7.19 -13.49 -0.13
CA LYS A 36 8.34 -13.66 0.79
C LYS A 36 9.52 -12.79 0.37
N ILE A 37 9.80 -12.71 -0.94
CA ILE A 37 10.87 -11.86 -1.48
C ILE A 37 10.56 -10.37 -1.29
N SER A 38 9.32 -9.93 -1.58
CA SER A 38 8.95 -8.51 -1.48
C SER A 38 8.91 -7.97 -0.05
N ARG A 39 8.77 -8.84 0.94
CA ARG A 39 8.63 -8.47 2.35
C ARG A 39 9.99 -8.22 3.03
N GLY A 40 11.07 -8.85 2.57
CA GLY A 40 12.36 -8.75 3.24
C GLY A 40 12.38 -9.38 4.65
N PRO A 41 13.55 -9.37 5.32
CA PRO A 41 13.77 -10.12 6.56
C PRO A 41 13.18 -9.49 7.82
N LYS A 42 12.79 -8.20 7.78
CA LYS A 42 12.31 -7.46 8.96
C LYS A 42 10.93 -7.91 9.45
N TRP A 43 10.13 -8.50 8.58
CA TRP A 43 8.78 -8.90 8.93
C TRP A 43 8.71 -10.26 9.61
N LYS A 44 8.06 -10.28 10.76
CA LYS A 44 7.58 -11.53 11.38
C LYS A 44 6.40 -12.08 10.58
N LEU A 45 6.36 -13.40 10.40
CA LEU A 45 5.30 -14.11 9.70
C LEU A 45 4.48 -14.95 10.69
N ILE A 46 3.17 -14.84 10.61
CA ILE A 46 2.25 -15.83 11.15
C ILE A 46 1.38 -16.32 9.99
N GLU A 47 1.37 -17.63 9.78
CA GLU A 47 0.45 -18.28 8.85
C GLU A 47 -0.73 -18.81 9.67
N GLU A 48 -1.93 -18.26 9.43
CA GLU A 48 -3.15 -18.69 10.08
C GLU A 48 -4.34 -18.51 9.12
N PRO A 49 -4.80 -19.59 8.47
CA PRO A 49 -5.79 -19.50 7.40
C PRO A 49 -7.23 -19.33 7.89
N ILE A 50 -7.53 -19.66 9.15
CA ILE A 50 -8.91 -19.67 9.67
C ILE A 50 -9.01 -18.91 11.01
N LYS A 51 -8.17 -19.25 11.99
CA LYS A 51 -8.26 -18.77 13.37
C LYS A 51 -7.54 -17.44 13.57
N ILE A 52 -7.80 -16.49 12.67
CA ILE A 52 -7.09 -15.20 12.64
C ILE A 52 -7.38 -14.36 13.88
N VAL A 53 -8.56 -14.49 14.49
CA VAL A 53 -8.92 -13.81 15.73
C VAL A 53 -8.02 -14.28 16.87
N GLU A 54 -7.87 -15.59 17.03
CA GLU A 54 -7.02 -16.19 18.03
C GLU A 54 -5.55 -15.82 17.80
N ALA A 55 -5.09 -15.81 16.54
CA ALA A 55 -3.75 -15.37 16.19
C ALA A 55 -3.53 -13.88 16.51
N LEU A 56 -4.53 -13.02 16.23
CA LEU A 56 -4.48 -11.60 16.55
C LEU A 56 -4.36 -11.38 18.06
N GLU A 57 -5.06 -12.16 18.87
CA GLU A 57 -5.09 -12.02 20.33
C GLU A 57 -3.84 -12.60 21.00
N THR A 58 -3.31 -13.71 20.50
CA THR A 58 -2.26 -14.47 21.21
C THR A 58 -0.88 -14.38 20.58
N LYS A 59 -0.80 -14.31 19.24
CA LYS A 59 0.46 -14.41 18.50
C LYS A 59 0.93 -13.06 17.95
N CYS A 60 0.01 -12.14 17.69
CA CYS A 60 0.31 -10.82 17.13
C CYS A 60 0.47 -9.70 18.19
N ALA A 61 0.55 -10.06 19.47
CA ALA A 61 0.71 -9.11 20.55
C ALA A 61 2.12 -8.46 20.53
N GLY A 62 2.23 -7.22 21.01
CA GLY A 62 3.52 -6.54 21.21
C GLY A 62 4.18 -5.99 19.95
N VAL A 63 3.44 -5.82 18.85
CA VAL A 63 3.87 -5.03 17.68
C VAL A 63 2.92 -3.86 17.46
N GLU A 64 3.36 -2.80 16.79
CA GLU A 64 2.53 -1.61 16.54
C GLU A 64 1.47 -1.86 15.47
N ALA A 65 1.81 -2.66 14.44
CA ALA A 65 0.92 -2.94 13.33
C ALA A 65 0.87 -4.42 12.93
N VAL A 66 -0.31 -4.87 12.48
CA VAL A 66 -0.49 -6.18 11.85
C VAL A 66 -1.08 -6.00 10.46
N LEU A 67 -0.41 -6.55 9.45
CA LEU A 67 -0.91 -6.63 8.08
C LEU A 67 -1.55 -8.01 7.85
N ILE A 68 -2.86 -8.03 7.58
CA ILE A 68 -3.61 -9.23 7.22
C ILE A 68 -3.73 -9.32 5.70
N ASP A 69 -3.17 -10.36 5.11
CA ASP A 69 -3.17 -10.59 3.65
C ASP A 69 -3.59 -12.04 3.33
N CYS A 70 -4.80 -12.29 2.82
CA CYS A 70 -5.90 -11.33 2.65
C CYS A 70 -7.24 -11.82 3.21
N LEU A 71 -8.12 -10.87 3.47
CA LEU A 71 -9.44 -11.10 4.04
C LEU A 71 -10.33 -11.98 3.15
N THR A 72 -10.21 -11.86 1.84
CA THR A 72 -11.00 -12.62 0.87
C THR A 72 -10.56 -14.08 0.81
N ILE A 73 -9.26 -14.37 0.90
CA ILE A 73 -8.78 -15.75 1.02
C ILE A 73 -9.15 -16.35 2.37
N TRP A 74 -9.08 -15.57 3.45
CA TRP A 74 -9.59 -16.01 4.75
C TRP A 74 -11.07 -16.40 4.68
N LEU A 75 -11.91 -15.57 4.08
CA LEU A 75 -13.34 -15.88 3.91
C LEU A 75 -13.55 -17.14 3.06
N SER A 76 -12.76 -17.33 2.00
CA SER A 76 -12.80 -18.55 1.20
C SER A 76 -12.45 -19.79 2.03
N ASN A 77 -11.44 -19.70 2.91
CA ASN A 77 -11.07 -20.81 3.78
C ASN A 77 -12.17 -21.10 4.81
N VAL A 78 -12.80 -20.08 5.37
CA VAL A 78 -13.93 -20.23 6.29
C VAL A 78 -15.09 -20.93 5.58
N LEU A 79 -15.49 -20.46 4.40
CA LEU A 79 -16.55 -21.08 3.60
C LEU A 79 -16.27 -22.55 3.25
N TYR A 80 -15.01 -22.90 2.97
CA TYR A 80 -14.66 -24.25 2.57
C TYR A 80 -14.53 -25.23 3.75
N LYS A 81 -14.14 -24.75 4.93
CA LYS A 81 -13.71 -25.63 6.05
C LYS A 81 -14.60 -25.58 7.27
N VAL A 82 -15.52 -24.62 7.34
CA VAL A 82 -16.40 -24.39 8.48
C VAL A 82 -17.83 -24.68 8.04
N ASN A 83 -18.65 -25.20 8.96
CA ASN A 83 -20.07 -25.42 8.70
C ASN A 83 -20.79 -24.10 8.42
N ASP A 84 -21.76 -24.10 7.51
CA ASP A 84 -22.48 -22.89 7.06
C ASP A 84 -23.05 -22.05 8.22
N GLU A 85 -23.62 -22.73 9.23
CA GLU A 85 -24.19 -22.11 10.43
C GLU A 85 -23.18 -21.29 11.25
N GLN A 86 -21.88 -21.55 11.09
CA GLN A 86 -20.81 -20.93 11.85
C GLN A 86 -20.11 -19.79 11.10
N ILE A 87 -20.30 -19.65 9.78
CA ILE A 87 -19.62 -18.63 8.97
C ILE A 87 -19.84 -17.22 9.53
N LEU A 88 -21.09 -16.90 9.87
CA LEU A 88 -21.45 -15.60 10.44
C LEU A 88 -20.76 -15.37 11.78
N SER A 89 -20.65 -16.40 12.62
CA SER A 89 -19.94 -16.33 13.90
C SER A 89 -18.46 -16.00 13.70
N TYR A 90 -17.78 -16.56 12.70
CA TYR A 90 -16.40 -16.20 12.39
C TYR A 90 -16.26 -14.73 11.96
N GLN A 91 -17.18 -14.23 11.12
CA GLN A 91 -17.18 -12.81 10.73
C GLN A 91 -17.45 -11.90 11.92
N ASP A 92 -18.44 -12.21 12.74
CA ASP A 92 -18.82 -11.38 13.89
C ASP A 92 -17.70 -11.35 14.94
N ARG A 93 -17.03 -12.49 15.19
CA ARG A 93 -15.83 -12.54 16.05
C ARG A 93 -14.72 -11.65 15.50
N LEU A 94 -14.42 -11.72 14.21
CA LEU A 94 -13.43 -10.86 13.59
C LEU A 94 -13.77 -9.38 13.77
N LEU A 95 -15.01 -8.98 13.48
CA LEU A 95 -15.46 -7.60 13.59
C LEU A 95 -15.37 -7.08 15.03
N ASN A 96 -15.78 -7.90 16.00
CA ASN A 96 -15.69 -7.57 17.41
C ASN A 96 -14.22 -7.39 17.84
N THR A 97 -13.34 -8.32 17.49
CA THR A 97 -11.91 -8.21 17.80
C THR A 97 -11.29 -6.96 17.18
N LEU A 98 -11.62 -6.63 15.93
CA LEU A 98 -11.13 -5.42 15.27
C LEU A 98 -11.65 -4.13 15.94
N SER A 99 -12.90 -4.12 16.41
CA SER A 99 -13.49 -2.95 17.06
C SER A 99 -12.90 -2.63 18.45
N CYS A 100 -12.32 -3.63 19.11
CA CYS A 100 -11.82 -3.52 20.49
C CYS A 100 -10.29 -3.45 20.58
N LYS A 101 -9.57 -3.62 19.46
CA LYS A 101 -8.11 -3.70 19.48
C LYS A 101 -7.49 -2.30 19.48
N GLY A 102 -6.55 -2.06 20.39
CA GLY A 102 -5.73 -0.83 20.42
C GLY A 102 -4.49 -0.85 19.51
N GLN A 103 -4.37 -1.87 18.65
CA GLN A 103 -3.24 -2.07 17.74
C GLN A 103 -3.65 -1.65 16.33
N ASN A 104 -2.70 -1.13 15.53
CA ASN A 104 -2.99 -0.78 14.14
C ASN A 104 -3.18 -2.04 13.30
N ILE A 105 -4.29 -2.14 12.59
CA ILE A 105 -4.58 -3.27 11.71
C ILE A 105 -4.71 -2.77 10.27
N ILE A 106 -3.89 -3.33 9.39
CA ILE A 106 -3.95 -3.11 7.96
C ILE A 106 -4.54 -4.38 7.34
N ILE A 107 -5.62 -4.26 6.58
CA ILE A 107 -6.30 -5.40 5.96
C ILE A 107 -6.24 -5.25 4.45
N VAL A 108 -5.70 -6.26 3.78
CA VAL A 108 -5.84 -6.40 2.32
C VAL A 108 -7.08 -7.23 2.05
N ALA A 109 -7.95 -6.74 1.18
CA ALA A 109 -9.10 -7.47 0.67
C ALA A 109 -9.21 -7.25 -0.84
N ASN A 110 -9.88 -8.17 -1.53
CA ASN A 110 -10.17 -8.04 -2.95
C ASN A 110 -11.61 -7.58 -3.17
N GLU A 111 -11.81 -6.68 -4.14
CA GLU A 111 -13.14 -6.40 -4.67
C GLU A 111 -13.47 -7.43 -5.75
N VAL A 112 -14.54 -8.18 -5.55
CA VAL A 112 -14.95 -9.32 -6.41
C VAL A 112 -16.34 -9.13 -7.01
N GLY A 113 -17.04 -8.05 -6.65
CA GLY A 113 -18.39 -7.72 -7.08
C GLY A 113 -18.48 -6.90 -8.37
N THR A 114 -17.37 -6.46 -8.95
CA THR A 114 -17.32 -5.63 -10.16
C THR A 114 -17.34 -6.42 -11.47
N GLY A 115 -17.38 -7.76 -11.39
CA GLY A 115 -17.46 -8.67 -12.53
C GLY A 115 -18.86 -9.20 -12.82
N ILE A 116 -18.93 -10.22 -13.68
CA ILE A 116 -20.16 -10.95 -14.00
C ILE A 116 -20.60 -11.79 -12.79
N VAL A 117 -21.91 -12.03 -12.65
CA VAL A 117 -22.46 -12.96 -11.66
C VAL A 117 -21.91 -14.38 -11.91
N PRO A 118 -21.31 -15.04 -10.89
CA PRO A 118 -20.84 -16.41 -11.05
C PRO A 118 -21.95 -17.39 -11.43
N GLU A 119 -21.63 -18.34 -12.31
CA GLU A 119 -22.56 -19.40 -12.75
C GLU A 119 -22.89 -20.38 -11.61
N TYR A 120 -21.91 -20.65 -10.74
CA TYR A 120 -22.05 -21.62 -9.65
C TYR A 120 -22.60 -20.97 -8.37
N PRO A 121 -23.49 -21.66 -7.62
CA PRO A 121 -24.07 -21.15 -6.37
C PRO A 121 -23.03 -20.69 -5.35
N LEU A 122 -22.00 -21.51 -5.10
CA LEU A 122 -20.93 -21.21 -4.15
C LEU A 122 -20.17 -19.92 -4.51
N GLY A 123 -19.97 -19.67 -5.81
CA GLY A 123 -19.32 -18.44 -6.27
C GLY A 123 -20.16 -17.19 -6.00
N ARG A 124 -21.50 -17.29 -6.16
CA ARG A 124 -22.42 -16.18 -5.84
C ARG A 124 -22.44 -15.91 -4.34
N GLU A 125 -22.52 -16.97 -3.53
CA GLU A 125 -22.48 -16.86 -2.07
C GLU A 125 -21.18 -16.23 -1.57
N PHE A 126 -20.03 -16.72 -2.04
CA PHE A 126 -18.73 -16.11 -1.72
C PHE A 126 -18.68 -14.63 -2.09
N ARG A 127 -19.11 -14.28 -3.30
CA ARG A 127 -19.11 -12.89 -3.78
C ARG A 127 -19.97 -11.99 -2.89
N ASP A 128 -21.18 -12.44 -2.57
CA ASP A 128 -22.13 -11.64 -1.78
C ASP A 128 -21.65 -11.49 -0.32
N LEU A 129 -21.12 -12.57 0.28
CA LEU A 129 -20.52 -12.54 1.62
C LEU A 129 -19.26 -11.65 1.67
N ALA A 130 -18.39 -11.72 0.66
CA ALA A 130 -17.20 -10.88 0.56
C ALA A 130 -17.58 -9.39 0.47
N GLY A 131 -18.60 -9.06 -0.34
CA GLY A 131 -19.12 -7.70 -0.44
C GLY A 131 -19.68 -7.18 0.88
N VAL A 132 -20.48 -7.99 1.58
CA VAL A 132 -21.01 -7.62 2.91
C VAL A 132 -19.89 -7.44 3.93
N LEU A 133 -18.92 -8.35 3.96
CA LEU A 133 -17.79 -8.27 4.88
C LEU A 133 -16.92 -7.03 4.60
N ASN A 134 -16.60 -6.74 3.33
CA ASN A 134 -15.87 -5.54 2.93
C ASN A 134 -16.60 -4.26 3.40
N GLN A 135 -17.92 -4.20 3.27
CA GLN A 135 -18.72 -3.07 3.78
C GLN A 135 -18.63 -2.93 5.30
N LYS A 136 -18.71 -4.05 6.05
CA LYS A 136 -18.60 -4.03 7.52
C LYS A 136 -17.21 -3.57 7.96
N ILE A 137 -16.15 -4.07 7.32
CA ILE A 137 -14.76 -3.66 7.59
C ILE A 137 -14.53 -2.20 7.23
N ALA A 138 -15.00 -1.73 6.07
CA ALA A 138 -14.88 -0.33 5.66
C ALA A 138 -15.58 0.64 6.63
N LYS A 139 -16.69 0.22 7.25
CA LYS A 139 -17.36 1.01 8.30
C LYS A 139 -16.48 1.16 9.55
N LEU A 140 -15.79 0.09 9.97
CA LEU A 140 -14.88 0.11 11.11
C LEU A 140 -13.56 0.83 10.83
N ALA A 141 -13.01 0.71 9.62
CA ALA A 141 -11.68 1.19 9.28
C ALA A 141 -11.58 2.72 9.27
N ASP A 142 -10.51 3.29 9.82
CA ASP A 142 -10.28 4.75 9.76
C ASP A 142 -9.98 5.22 8.32
N LYS A 143 -9.26 4.38 7.56
CA LYS A 143 -8.86 4.63 6.17
C LYS A 143 -9.32 3.48 5.28
N VAL A 144 -9.85 3.81 4.11
CA VAL A 144 -10.21 2.83 3.07
C VAL A 144 -9.61 3.29 1.75
N ILE A 145 -8.81 2.42 1.14
CA ILE A 145 -8.07 2.71 -0.08
C ILE A 145 -8.40 1.63 -1.10
N PHE A 146 -8.83 2.08 -2.27
CA PHE A 146 -9.04 1.22 -3.43
C PHE A 146 -7.83 1.31 -4.35
N MET A 147 -7.25 0.16 -4.69
CA MET A 147 -6.04 0.10 -5.52
C MET A 147 -6.42 -0.28 -6.95
N ILE A 148 -6.11 0.59 -7.92
CA ILE A 148 -6.30 0.31 -9.35
C ILE A 148 -4.97 0.50 -10.07
N ALA A 149 -4.47 -0.54 -10.74
CA ALA A 149 -3.18 -0.49 -11.46
C ALA A 149 -1.99 0.02 -10.59
N GLY A 150 -2.02 -0.27 -9.29
CA GLY A 150 -1.01 0.19 -8.34
C GLY A 150 -1.23 1.63 -7.82
N LEU A 151 -2.27 2.32 -8.30
CA LEU A 151 -2.62 3.67 -7.88
C LEU A 151 -3.62 3.64 -6.72
N PRO A 152 -3.32 4.30 -5.58
CA PRO A 152 -4.23 4.37 -4.45
C PRO A 152 -5.32 5.43 -4.68
N MET A 153 -6.57 5.03 -4.52
CA MET A 153 -7.75 5.91 -4.49
C MET A 153 -8.32 5.92 -3.07
N CYS A 154 -8.32 7.08 -2.41
CA CYS A 154 -8.94 7.20 -1.10
C CYS A 154 -10.46 7.12 -1.22
N LEU A 155 -11.09 6.18 -0.51
CA LEU A 155 -12.55 6.10 -0.38
C LEU A 155 -13.03 6.61 0.99
N LYS A 156 -12.20 6.51 2.02
CA LYS A 156 -12.46 6.99 3.39
C LYS A 156 -11.16 7.41 4.07
N GLY A 157 -11.22 8.46 4.88
CA GLY A 157 -10.07 9.07 5.54
C GLY A 157 -9.38 10.11 4.66
N ASP A 158 -8.29 10.70 5.14
CA ASP A 158 -7.51 11.67 4.37
C ASP A 158 -6.15 11.08 3.98
N LEU A 159 -5.94 10.81 2.68
CA LEU A 159 -4.65 10.39 2.13
C LEU A 159 -3.67 11.56 1.95
N ASN A 160 -4.12 12.82 2.00
CA ASN A 160 -3.22 13.96 1.87
C ASN A 160 -2.28 14.09 3.08
N ASN A 161 -2.68 13.54 4.24
CA ASN A 161 -1.78 13.37 5.37
C ASN A 161 -0.75 12.25 5.16
N LEU A 162 -1.00 11.21 4.36
CA LEU A 162 0.03 10.24 3.97
C LEU A 162 1.09 10.85 3.06
N LYS A 163 0.67 11.64 2.07
CA LYS A 163 1.63 12.41 1.24
C LYS A 163 2.36 13.45 2.07
N LYS A 164 1.72 14.04 3.09
CA LYS A 164 2.36 14.99 4.01
C LYS A 164 3.27 14.34 5.04
N GLU A 165 2.99 13.15 5.54
CA GLU A 165 3.85 12.42 6.51
C GLU A 165 5.13 11.93 5.83
N ILE A 166 5.05 11.47 4.57
CA ILE A 166 6.23 11.22 3.72
C ILE A 166 6.97 12.55 3.38
N ARG A 167 6.28 13.70 3.40
CA ARG A 167 6.86 15.03 3.14
C ARG A 167 7.23 15.82 4.41
N LYS A 168 7.01 15.29 5.62
CA LYS A 168 7.14 16.04 6.90
C LYS A 168 8.41 15.79 7.68
N GLU A 169 9.35 15.02 7.14
CA GLU A 169 10.77 15.18 7.48
C GLU A 169 11.39 16.07 6.41
N GLY A 170 11.15 17.37 6.58
CA GLY A 170 11.56 18.42 5.68
C GLY A 170 13.04 18.79 5.82
N GLU A 171 13.91 17.90 5.36
CA GLU A 171 15.02 18.28 4.50
C GLU A 171 14.90 17.40 3.25
N LEU A 172 14.83 17.99 2.06
CA LEU A 172 15.01 17.24 0.82
C LEU A 172 16.45 16.73 0.82
N GLU A 173 16.70 15.60 1.48
CA GLU A 173 18.03 14.99 1.58
C GLU A 173 18.36 14.34 0.25
N PHE A 174 19.01 15.10 -0.62
CA PHE A 174 19.68 14.57 -1.79
C PHE A 174 21.06 14.08 -1.36
N THR A 175 21.29 12.76 -1.40
CA THR A 175 22.63 12.24 -1.13
C THR A 175 23.51 12.40 -2.38
N PRO A 176 24.84 12.60 -2.23
CA PRO A 176 25.75 12.77 -3.38
C PRO A 176 25.72 11.60 -4.38
N GLU A 177 25.38 10.40 -3.92
CA GLU A 177 25.37 9.17 -4.70
C GLU A 177 24.10 9.01 -5.56
N MET A 178 23.06 9.82 -5.34
CA MET A 178 21.79 9.68 -6.05
C MET A 178 21.93 9.95 -7.54
N SER A 179 21.32 9.11 -8.37
CA SER A 179 21.26 9.30 -9.81
C SER A 179 20.27 10.41 -10.20
N PRO A 180 20.42 11.04 -11.38
CA PRO A 180 19.43 11.99 -11.90
C PRO A 180 18.00 11.46 -11.94
N GLU A 181 17.82 10.17 -12.26
CA GLU A 181 16.50 9.51 -12.26
C GLU A 181 15.88 9.45 -10.86
N GLN A 182 16.67 9.12 -9.83
CA GLN A 182 16.21 9.07 -8.45
C GLN A 182 15.83 10.47 -7.94
N ILE A 183 16.66 11.47 -8.23
CA ILE A 183 16.39 12.87 -7.87
C ILE A 183 15.12 13.36 -8.58
N TRP A 184 14.96 13.08 -9.88
CA TRP A 184 13.76 13.46 -10.63
C TRP A 184 12.50 12.76 -10.10
N SER A 185 12.58 11.50 -9.70
CA SER A 185 11.46 10.77 -9.10
C SER A 185 10.95 11.42 -7.81
N ILE A 186 11.80 12.18 -7.10
CA ILE A 186 11.41 12.94 -5.91
C ILE A 186 10.84 14.29 -6.32
N LEU A 187 11.61 15.07 -7.09
CA LEU A 187 11.23 16.43 -7.48
C LEU A 187 9.93 16.49 -8.29
N SER A 188 9.72 15.55 -9.21
CA SER A 188 8.51 15.50 -10.05
C SER A 188 7.23 15.19 -9.26
N GLN A 189 7.35 14.73 -8.01
CA GLN A 189 6.21 14.47 -7.12
C GLN A 189 5.87 15.68 -6.25
N ILE A 190 6.62 16.80 -6.33
CA ILE A 190 6.33 18.01 -5.55
C ILE A 190 5.21 18.78 -6.24
N ASP A 191 4.05 18.88 -5.59
CA ASP A 191 2.87 19.53 -6.18
C ASP A 191 3.08 21.06 -6.30
N GLU A 192 3.53 21.72 -5.23
CA GLU A 192 3.78 23.16 -5.20
C GLU A 192 5.00 23.55 -6.05
N GLU A 193 4.78 24.47 -7.00
CA GLU A 193 5.82 24.93 -7.93
C GLU A 193 7.00 25.61 -7.22
N ASP A 194 6.73 26.47 -6.24
CA ASP A 194 7.77 27.16 -5.47
C ASP A 194 8.68 26.18 -4.70
N LEU A 195 8.11 25.10 -4.17
CA LEU A 195 8.88 24.06 -3.49
C LEU A 195 9.68 23.20 -4.48
N PHE A 196 9.13 22.94 -5.66
CA PHE A 196 9.85 22.26 -6.74
C PHE A 196 11.07 23.06 -7.20
N ILE A 197 10.89 24.37 -7.43
CA ILE A 197 11.96 25.29 -7.82
C ILE A 197 13.03 25.35 -6.72
N LYS A 198 12.63 25.52 -5.45
CA LYS A 198 13.57 25.54 -4.31
C LYS A 198 14.33 24.22 -4.18
N GLY A 199 13.65 23.08 -4.34
CA GLY A 199 14.26 21.75 -4.25
C GLY A 199 15.25 21.46 -5.36
N PHE A 200 14.98 21.90 -6.59
CA PHE A 200 15.96 21.80 -7.67
C PHE A 200 17.14 22.74 -7.43
N ASN A 201 16.87 24.01 -7.06
CA ASN A 201 17.91 25.02 -6.87
C ASN A 201 18.80 24.75 -5.64
N SER A 202 18.35 23.91 -4.68
CA SER A 202 19.17 23.49 -3.53
C SER A 202 20.22 22.43 -3.86
N LEU A 203 20.12 21.75 -5.00
CA LEU A 203 21.15 20.83 -5.48
C LEU A 203 22.45 21.59 -5.78
N ASP A 204 23.60 20.93 -5.66
CA ASP A 204 24.87 21.49 -6.13
C ASP A 204 24.88 21.64 -7.66
N ASP A 205 25.80 22.46 -8.18
CA ASP A 205 25.82 22.84 -9.59
C ASP A 205 25.99 21.66 -10.54
N ILE A 206 26.79 20.66 -10.14
CA ILE A 206 27.06 19.48 -10.96
C ILE A 206 25.76 18.67 -11.06
N LYS A 207 25.11 18.39 -9.92
CA LYS A 207 23.84 17.66 -9.88
C LYS A 207 22.71 18.37 -10.62
N ARG A 208 22.60 19.70 -10.55
CA ARG A 208 21.60 20.44 -11.32
C ARG A 208 21.77 20.23 -12.82
N ARG A 209 23.01 20.27 -13.31
CA ARG A 209 23.31 20.08 -14.74
C ARG A 209 23.06 18.65 -15.21
N GLU A 210 23.50 17.66 -14.43
CA GLU A 210 23.24 16.23 -14.71
C GLU A 210 21.73 15.93 -14.75
N LEU A 211 20.98 16.49 -13.79
CA LEU A 211 19.54 16.37 -13.73
C LEU A 211 18.86 17.08 -14.90
N ALA A 212 19.29 18.29 -15.25
CA ALA A 212 18.74 19.01 -16.39
C ALA A 212 18.92 18.24 -17.70
N GLU A 213 20.11 17.68 -17.94
CA GLU A 213 20.36 16.84 -19.11
C GLU A 213 19.44 15.61 -19.12
N TYR A 214 19.28 14.95 -17.97
CA TYR A 214 18.36 13.81 -17.82
C TYR A 214 16.91 14.21 -18.13
N VAL A 215 16.41 15.31 -17.58
CA VAL A 215 15.01 15.74 -17.77
C VAL A 215 14.76 16.12 -19.23
N LEU A 216 15.65 16.92 -19.83
CA LEU A 216 15.49 17.40 -21.20
C LEU A 216 15.66 16.28 -22.25
N SER A 217 16.39 15.21 -21.94
CA SER A 217 16.65 14.11 -22.88
C SER A 217 15.82 12.84 -22.65
N ARG A 218 15.39 12.58 -21.41
CA ARG A 218 14.74 11.31 -21.02
C ARG A 218 13.31 11.45 -20.51
N CYS A 219 12.86 12.65 -20.16
CA CYS A 219 11.53 12.87 -19.60
C CYS A 219 10.57 13.51 -20.60
N ASN A 220 9.25 13.36 -20.36
CA ASN A 220 8.23 14.04 -21.16
C ASN A 220 8.15 15.51 -20.74
N ILE A 221 8.74 16.40 -21.56
CA ILE A 221 8.76 17.84 -21.33
C ILE A 221 7.49 18.56 -21.80
N PHE A 222 6.50 17.87 -22.35
CA PHE A 222 5.26 18.49 -22.84
C PHE A 222 4.11 18.40 -21.83
N SER A 223 4.32 17.82 -20.65
CA SER A 223 3.28 17.69 -19.63
C SER A 223 3.85 17.58 -18.21
N GLY A 224 3.02 17.88 -17.21
CA GLY A 224 3.39 17.77 -15.79
C GLY A 224 4.59 18.64 -15.42
N LYS A 225 5.44 18.15 -14.50
CA LYS A 225 6.64 18.87 -14.03
C LYS A 225 7.73 19.00 -15.10
N GLY A 226 7.76 18.11 -16.10
CA GLY A 226 8.67 18.25 -17.24
C GLY A 226 8.42 19.52 -18.05
N SER A 227 7.15 19.90 -18.21
CA SER A 227 6.77 21.16 -18.88
C SER A 227 7.23 22.38 -18.10
N ILE A 228 6.97 22.41 -16.79
CA ILE A 228 7.39 23.52 -15.91
C ILE A 228 8.93 23.64 -15.93
N PHE A 229 9.62 22.50 -15.85
CA PHE A 229 11.09 22.47 -15.92
C PHE A 229 11.60 23.05 -17.24
N SER A 230 11.06 22.60 -18.38
CA SER A 230 11.51 23.08 -19.69
C SER A 230 11.23 24.57 -19.93
N GLU A 231 10.21 25.13 -19.29
CA GLU A 231 9.85 26.55 -19.42
C GLU A 231 10.73 27.45 -18.54
N ARG A 232 11.08 26.98 -17.35
CA ARG A 232 11.79 27.78 -16.32
C ARG A 232 13.29 27.52 -16.23
N TYR A 233 13.80 26.47 -16.84
CA TYR A 233 15.22 26.14 -16.75
C TYR A 233 16.06 27.09 -17.59
N ASN A 234 16.93 27.83 -16.91
CA ASN A 234 17.90 28.72 -17.53
C ASN A 234 19.23 27.97 -17.70
N SER A 235 19.60 27.67 -18.95
CA SER A 235 20.82 26.92 -19.25
C SER A 235 22.13 27.67 -18.94
N GLU A 236 22.09 29.00 -18.83
CA GLU A 236 23.25 29.82 -18.47
C GLU A 236 23.48 29.84 -16.96
N SER A 237 22.43 30.04 -16.17
CA SER A 237 22.51 30.08 -14.70
C SER A 237 22.48 28.69 -14.07
N GLY A 238 21.93 27.68 -14.77
CA GLY A 238 21.73 26.33 -14.26
C GLY A 238 20.62 26.23 -13.21
N LEU A 239 19.73 27.21 -13.14
CA LEU A 239 18.64 27.34 -12.16
C LEU A 239 17.27 27.27 -12.83
N LEU A 240 16.24 27.00 -12.02
CA LEU A 240 14.84 27.25 -12.37
C LEU A 240 14.43 28.65 -11.91
N GLU A 241 13.88 29.46 -12.83
CA GLU A 241 13.48 30.87 -12.63
C GLU A 241 11.99 31.12 -12.90
#